data_AF-A0A0W0VTB9-F1
#
_entry.id   AF-A0A0W0VTB9-F1
#
_cell.length_a   1.000
_cell.length_b   1.000
_cell.length_c   1.000
_cell.angle_alpha   90.00
_cell.angle_beta   90.00
_cell.angle_gamma   90.00
#
_symmetry.space_group_name_H-M   'P 1'
#
loop_
_entity.id
_entity.type
_entity.pdbx_description
1 polymer ?
#
loop_
_entity_poly.entity_id
_entity_poly.type
_entity_poly.pdbx_seq_one_letter_code
_entity_poly.pdbx_strand_id
1 'polypeptide(L)'
;MNFDYAKSILLATIIGLIPEYGNATQVSGQPQESFQSICLTSWMKRVDNIKDEVDYQNFGKKYCECADKHILDNPEDTNKITQLCLSQTILQDTMDSIENEVGLDKATEEDVLEYCEDKFELVFPTMSDSDKQISTAYCNCANPKLRKILEMADTMTESDYTKHINEVAAACFSGTENKDQNTSTKPAQTNETQNVLQ
;
A
#
# COMPACT_ATOMS: atom_id res chain seq x y z
N MET A 1 0.27 34.83 -68.33
CA MET A 1 0.71 34.12 -69.54
C MET A 1 1.85 33.20 -69.15
N ASN A 2 1.74 31.94 -69.56
CA ASN A 2 2.67 30.82 -69.32
C ASN A 2 3.92 30.87 -70.22
N PHE A 3 4.83 29.90 -69.94
CA PHE A 3 5.94 29.34 -70.73
C PHE A 3 7.31 30.03 -70.53
N ASP A 4 8.46 29.37 -70.29
CA ASP A 4 8.96 27.99 -70.53
C ASP A 4 10.04 27.67 -69.46
N TYR A 5 10.10 26.50 -68.82
CA TYR A 5 10.79 25.25 -69.22
C TYR A 5 12.27 25.37 -69.66
N ALA A 6 13.21 24.91 -68.80
CA ALA A 6 14.38 24.12 -69.23
C ALA A 6 15.23 23.55 -68.05
N LYS A 7 15.33 22.21 -68.06
CA LYS A 7 16.52 21.36 -67.84
C LYS A 7 17.19 21.25 -66.46
N SER A 8 16.91 20.09 -65.86
CA SER A 8 17.84 19.11 -65.27
C SER A 8 19.32 19.48 -65.11
N ILE A 9 19.79 19.43 -63.85
CA ILE A 9 21.10 18.89 -63.52
C ILE A 9 20.91 17.91 -62.35
N LEU A 10 21.07 16.63 -62.65
CA LEU A 10 21.30 15.55 -61.69
C LEU A 10 22.69 15.76 -61.08
N LEU A 11 22.76 15.91 -59.76
CA LEU A 11 23.98 15.68 -59.00
C LEU A 11 23.70 14.54 -58.03
N ALA A 12 24.06 13.34 -58.47
CA ALA A 12 24.15 12.16 -57.65
C ALA A 12 25.40 12.27 -56.78
N THR A 13 25.23 12.53 -55.49
CA THR A 13 26.25 12.24 -54.47
C THR A 13 25.96 10.87 -53.88
N ILE A 14 26.64 9.87 -54.42
CA ILE A 14 26.91 8.60 -53.75
C ILE A 14 28.10 8.85 -52.82
N ILE A 15 28.00 8.49 -51.55
CA ILE A 15 29.01 7.78 -50.73
C ILE A 15 28.44 7.66 -49.32
N GLY A 16 28.29 6.42 -48.85
CA GLY A 16 27.92 6.11 -47.47
C GLY A 16 27.24 4.76 -47.31
N LEU A 17 27.88 3.67 -47.77
CA LEU A 17 27.50 2.31 -47.39
C LEU A 17 28.00 2.05 -45.96
N ILE A 18 27.07 1.92 -45.00
CA ILE A 18 27.23 1.03 -43.85
C ILE A 18 25.93 0.22 -43.73
N PRO A 19 26.00 -1.12 -43.62
CA PRO A 19 24.83 -1.98 -43.63
C PRO A 19 24.32 -2.16 -42.21
N GLU A 20 23.13 -1.66 -41.91
CA GLU A 20 22.34 -2.20 -40.81
C GLU A 20 20.91 -2.36 -41.30
N TYR A 21 20.39 -3.59 -41.17
CA TYR A 21 19.01 -3.93 -41.36
C TYR A 21 18.18 -3.23 -40.28
N GLY A 22 17.92 -1.94 -40.47
CA GLY A 22 16.85 -1.24 -39.78
C GLY A 22 15.54 -1.63 -40.44
N ASN A 23 14.91 -2.71 -39.96
CA ASN A 23 13.47 -2.79 -40.07
C ASN A 23 12.93 -1.50 -39.45
N ALA A 24 12.44 -0.59 -40.28
CA ALA A 24 11.48 0.41 -39.85
C ALA A 24 10.19 -0.34 -39.51
N THR A 25 10.22 -1.10 -38.42
CA THR A 25 9.01 -1.40 -37.69
C THR A 25 8.49 -0.04 -37.30
N GLN A 26 7.37 0.35 -37.90
CA GLN A 26 6.44 1.24 -37.22
C GLN A 26 6.19 0.57 -35.87
N VAL A 27 6.96 0.96 -34.85
CA VAL A 27 6.54 0.75 -33.47
C VAL A 27 5.37 1.68 -33.35
N SER A 28 4.18 1.15 -33.64
CA SER A 28 2.95 1.67 -33.11
C SER A 28 3.20 1.83 -31.62
N GLY A 29 3.44 3.06 -31.17
CA GLY A 29 3.52 3.35 -29.76
C GLY A 29 2.18 3.00 -29.16
N GLN A 30 2.04 1.77 -28.66
CA GLN A 30 1.06 1.54 -27.61
C GLN A 30 1.46 2.46 -26.47
N PRO A 31 0.53 3.25 -25.92
CA PRO A 31 0.78 3.97 -24.69
C PRO A 31 1.30 2.97 -23.67
N GLN A 32 2.51 3.18 -23.18
CA GLN A 32 3.01 2.38 -22.06
C GLN A 32 2.09 2.69 -20.87
N GLU A 33 1.27 1.71 -20.48
CA GLU A 33 0.38 1.86 -19.33
C GLU A 33 1.21 2.17 -18.08
N SER A 34 0.80 3.17 -17.30
CA SER A 34 1.48 3.52 -16.05
C SER A 34 1.32 2.39 -15.03
N PHE A 35 2.28 2.25 -14.11
CA PHE A 35 2.19 1.30 -13.00
C PHE A 35 0.87 1.47 -12.24
N GLN A 36 0.48 2.71 -11.92
CA GLN A 36 -0.77 3.01 -11.24
C GLN A 36 -2.00 2.46 -11.99
N SER A 37 -2.05 2.58 -13.32
CA SER A 37 -3.14 2.04 -14.15
C SER A 37 -3.19 0.51 -14.10
N ILE A 38 -2.03 -0.13 -14.21
CA ILE A 38 -1.90 -1.60 -14.15
C ILE A 38 -2.28 -2.12 -12.77
N CYS A 39 -1.81 -1.45 -11.71
CA CYS A 39 -2.11 -1.78 -10.32
C CYS A 39 -3.62 -1.68 -10.05
N LEU A 40 -4.26 -0.55 -10.40
CA LEU A 40 -5.69 -0.36 -10.16
C LEU A 40 -6.53 -1.35 -10.97
N THR A 41 -6.17 -1.59 -12.23
CA THR A 41 -6.84 -2.61 -13.06
C THR A 41 -6.73 -4.00 -12.44
N SER A 42 -5.56 -4.32 -11.86
CA SER A 42 -5.35 -5.61 -11.16
C SER A 42 -6.15 -5.67 -9.87
N TRP A 43 -6.21 -4.57 -9.10
CA TRP A 43 -7.00 -4.45 -7.89
C TRP A 43 -8.47 -4.75 -8.16
N MET A 44 -9.06 -4.10 -9.17
CA MET A 44 -10.48 -4.26 -9.55
C MET A 44 -10.84 -5.68 -10.00
N LYS A 45 -9.86 -6.50 -10.39
CA LYS A 45 -10.07 -7.90 -10.83
C LYS A 45 -9.99 -8.93 -9.70
N ARG A 46 -9.66 -8.53 -8.46
CA ARG A 46 -9.49 -9.49 -7.35
C ARG A 46 -10.82 -10.01 -6.80
N VAL A 47 -11.91 -9.29 -7.03
CA VAL A 47 -13.24 -9.60 -6.51
C VAL A 47 -14.25 -9.47 -7.64
N ASP A 48 -14.95 -10.56 -7.96
CA ASP A 48 -15.91 -10.58 -9.07
C ASP A 48 -17.24 -9.88 -8.75
N ASN A 49 -17.60 -9.78 -7.47
CA ASN A 49 -18.87 -9.21 -6.99
C ASN A 49 -18.61 -8.20 -5.88
N ILE A 50 -18.20 -6.98 -6.25
CA ILE A 50 -17.95 -5.90 -5.32
C ILE A 50 -19.28 -5.25 -4.94
N LYS A 51 -19.60 -5.22 -3.63
CA LYS A 51 -20.85 -4.62 -3.13
C LYS A 51 -20.85 -3.09 -3.29
N ASP A 52 -19.72 -2.46 -3.01
CA ASP A 52 -19.49 -1.03 -3.19
C ASP A 52 -18.29 -0.79 -4.13
N GLU A 53 -18.58 -0.69 -5.43
CA GLU A 53 -17.55 -0.56 -6.46
C GLU A 53 -16.76 0.76 -6.33
N VAL A 54 -17.42 1.83 -5.90
CA VAL A 54 -16.82 3.17 -5.79
C VAL A 54 -15.80 3.19 -4.67
N ASP A 55 -16.18 2.72 -3.48
CA ASP A 55 -15.26 2.69 -2.34
C ASP A 55 -14.12 1.70 -2.57
N TYR A 56 -14.40 0.55 -3.19
CA TYR A 56 -13.36 -0.41 -3.52
C TYR A 56 -12.34 0.16 -4.51
N GLN A 57 -12.81 0.89 -5.53
CA GLN A 57 -11.95 1.56 -6.50
C GLN A 57 -11.14 2.68 -5.85
N ASN A 58 -11.76 3.49 -4.98
CA ASN A 58 -11.09 4.58 -4.28
C ASN A 58 -10.00 4.05 -3.35
N PHE A 59 -10.29 3.01 -2.58
CA PHE A 59 -9.30 2.31 -1.77
C PHE A 59 -8.16 1.80 -2.65
N GLY A 60 -8.48 1.10 -3.74
CA GLY A 60 -7.50 0.56 -4.67
C GLY A 60 -6.58 1.62 -5.25
N LYS A 61 -7.12 2.81 -5.56
CA LYS A 61 -6.35 3.95 -6.05
C LYS A 61 -5.35 4.43 -5.00
N LYS A 62 -5.77 4.64 -3.75
CA LYS A 62 -4.89 5.06 -2.65
C LYS A 62 -3.79 4.02 -2.39
N TYR A 63 -4.14 2.74 -2.36
CA TYR A 63 -3.17 1.64 -2.25
C TYR A 63 -2.13 1.67 -3.39
N CYS A 64 -2.58 1.81 -4.64
CA CYS A 64 -1.69 1.84 -5.80
C CYS A 64 -0.80 3.09 -5.83
N GLU A 65 -1.29 4.24 -5.36
CA GLU A 65 -0.49 5.46 -5.19
C GLU A 65 0.60 5.31 -4.11
N CYS A 66 0.33 4.54 -3.06
CA CYS A 66 1.37 4.16 -2.11
C CYS A 66 2.41 3.24 -2.78
N ALA A 67 1.95 2.18 -3.46
CA ALA A 67 2.85 1.20 -4.06
C ALA A 67 3.77 1.81 -5.14
N ASP A 68 3.29 2.78 -5.92
CA ASP A 68 4.06 3.47 -6.96
C ASP A 68 5.27 4.24 -6.42
N LYS A 69 5.26 4.60 -5.13
CA LYS A 69 6.38 5.30 -4.46
C LYS A 69 7.54 4.38 -4.10
N HIS A 70 7.38 3.07 -4.29
CA HIS A 70 8.35 2.07 -3.86
C HIS A 70 8.93 1.30 -5.04
N ILE A 71 10.23 1.02 -4.97
CA ILE A 71 10.94 0.21 -5.96
C ILE A 71 10.70 -1.26 -5.62
N LEU A 72 9.91 -1.96 -6.44
CA LEU A 72 9.51 -3.35 -6.22
C LEU A 72 10.44 -4.34 -6.95
N ASP A 73 11.72 -4.30 -6.64
CA ASP A 73 12.74 -5.08 -7.37
C ASP A 73 13.01 -6.47 -6.77
N ASN A 74 12.50 -6.77 -5.57
CA ASN A 74 12.59 -8.10 -4.98
C ASN A 74 11.31 -8.54 -4.22
N PRO A 75 11.06 -9.86 -4.07
CA PRO A 75 9.83 -10.37 -3.47
C PRO A 75 9.67 -10.08 -1.97
N GLU A 76 10.76 -9.99 -1.21
CA GLU A 76 10.71 -9.74 0.23
C GLU A 76 10.28 -8.30 0.53
N ASP A 77 10.83 -7.35 -0.23
CA ASP A 77 10.43 -5.95 -0.21
C ASP A 77 9.00 -5.80 -0.74
N THR A 78 8.61 -6.59 -1.75
CA THR A 78 7.24 -6.55 -2.29
C THR A 78 6.18 -6.88 -1.24
N ASN A 79 6.38 -7.90 -0.40
CA ASN A 79 5.41 -8.25 0.64
C ASN A 79 5.33 -7.16 1.73
N LYS A 80 6.49 -6.67 2.19
CA LYS A 80 6.54 -5.59 3.19
C LYS A 80 5.90 -4.30 2.68
N ILE A 81 6.17 -3.91 1.42
CA ILE A 81 5.53 -2.76 0.79
C ILE A 81 4.03 -2.96 0.65
N THR A 82 3.59 -4.15 0.20
CA THR A 82 2.16 -4.46 0.07
C THR A 82 1.44 -4.29 1.40
N GLN A 83 2.00 -4.85 2.45
CA GLN A 83 1.45 -4.78 3.79
C GLN A 83 1.47 -3.37 4.37
N LEU A 84 2.56 -2.63 4.16
CA LEU A 84 2.68 -1.23 4.56
C LEU A 84 1.60 -0.38 3.88
N CYS A 85 1.51 -0.44 2.55
CA CYS A 85 0.56 0.34 1.78
C CYS A 85 -0.89 -0.01 2.10
N LEU A 86 -1.17 -1.30 2.33
CA LEU A 86 -2.49 -1.71 2.76
C LEU A 86 -2.83 -1.15 4.14
N SER A 87 -1.92 -1.31 5.10
CA SER A 87 -2.09 -0.80 6.47
C SER A 87 -2.30 0.72 6.51
N GLN A 88 -1.50 1.47 5.74
CA GLN A 88 -1.63 2.92 5.63
C GLN A 88 -2.98 3.31 5.02
N THR A 89 -3.39 2.65 3.93
CA THR A 89 -4.66 2.94 3.27
C THR A 89 -5.84 2.65 4.20
N ILE A 90 -5.82 1.53 4.92
CA ILE A 90 -6.88 1.18 5.89
C ILE A 90 -7.02 2.27 6.93
N LEU A 91 -5.95 2.65 7.64
CA LEU A 91 -6.09 3.63 8.72
C LEU A 91 -6.39 5.04 8.21
N GLN A 92 -5.90 5.43 7.03
CA GLN A 92 -6.30 6.69 6.41
C GLN A 92 -7.80 6.67 6.10
N ASP A 93 -8.30 5.64 5.45
CA ASP A 93 -9.72 5.52 5.11
C ASP A 93 -10.62 5.41 6.35
N THR A 94 -10.16 4.75 7.42
CA THR A 94 -10.84 4.75 8.72
C THR A 94 -10.99 6.17 9.23
N MET A 95 -9.89 6.93 9.29
CA MET A 95 -9.89 8.27 9.85
C MET A 95 -10.67 9.26 8.97
N ASP A 96 -10.59 9.14 7.65
CA ASP A 96 -11.39 9.91 6.70
C ASP A 96 -12.89 9.63 6.91
N SER A 97 -13.28 8.37 7.13
CA SER A 97 -14.70 8.02 7.34
C SER A 97 -15.21 8.55 8.67
N ILE A 98 -14.40 8.45 9.72
CA ILE A 98 -14.72 9.03 11.03
C ILE A 98 -14.87 10.55 10.93
N GLU A 99 -13.98 11.24 10.23
CA GLU A 99 -14.07 12.69 10.01
C GLU A 99 -15.38 13.08 9.32
N ASN A 100 -15.72 12.35 8.25
CA ASN A 100 -16.86 12.69 7.39
C ASN A 100 -18.22 12.29 7.98
N GLU A 101 -18.30 11.18 8.72
CA GLU A 101 -19.58 10.61 9.17
C GLU A 101 -19.88 10.92 10.64
N VAL A 102 -18.86 10.96 11.50
CA VAL A 102 -19.01 11.15 12.96
C VAL A 102 -18.52 12.54 13.39
N GLY A 103 -17.39 12.98 12.84
CA GLY A 103 -16.60 14.11 13.30
C GLY A 103 -15.52 13.68 14.29
N LEU A 104 -14.29 14.16 14.08
CA LEU A 104 -13.11 13.77 14.86
C LEU A 104 -13.26 14.04 16.37
N ASP A 105 -14.00 15.10 16.76
CA ASP A 105 -14.23 15.51 18.14
C ASP A 105 -15.24 14.61 18.89
N LYS A 106 -16.04 13.84 18.16
CA LYS A 106 -17.12 13.00 18.71
C LYS A 106 -16.82 11.51 18.64
N ALA A 107 -15.81 11.13 17.87
CA ALA A 107 -15.42 9.75 17.66
C ALA A 107 -15.10 9.03 18.97
N THR A 108 -15.79 7.92 19.19
CA THR A 108 -15.61 7.03 20.33
C THR A 108 -14.59 5.94 20.03
N GLU A 109 -14.25 5.17 21.05
CA GLU A 109 -13.40 3.98 20.88
C GLU A 109 -14.07 2.90 20.03
N GLU A 110 -15.41 2.80 20.09
CA GLU A 110 -16.20 1.87 19.31
C GLU A 110 -16.21 2.27 17.83
N ASP A 111 -16.40 3.57 17.54
CA ASP A 111 -16.34 4.07 16.15
C ASP A 111 -14.99 3.75 15.49
N VAL A 112 -13.87 3.98 16.20
CA VAL A 112 -12.54 3.69 15.65
C VAL A 112 -12.35 2.21 15.34
N LEU A 113 -12.90 1.30 16.15
CA LEU A 113 -12.84 -0.14 15.89
C LEU A 113 -13.72 -0.52 14.72
N GLU A 114 -14.99 -0.10 14.74
CA GLU A 114 -15.99 -0.43 13.72
C GLU A 114 -15.51 0.02 12.34
N TYR A 115 -15.15 1.30 12.18
CA TYR A 115 -14.65 1.80 10.90
C TYR A 115 -13.33 1.14 10.48
N CYS A 116 -12.47 0.74 11.41
CA CYS A 116 -11.26 -0.01 11.07
C CYS A 116 -11.59 -1.40 10.52
N GLU A 117 -12.44 -2.16 11.21
CA GLU A 117 -12.84 -3.51 10.78
C GLU A 117 -13.62 -3.47 9.46
N ASP A 118 -14.50 -2.48 9.26
CA ASP A 118 -15.24 -2.27 8.02
C ASP A 118 -14.32 -2.02 6.82
N LYS A 119 -13.23 -1.26 6.99
CA LYS A 119 -12.25 -1.07 5.90
C LYS A 119 -11.53 -2.36 5.54
N PHE A 120 -11.33 -3.27 6.48
CA PHE A 120 -10.84 -4.60 6.15
C PHE A 120 -11.86 -5.39 5.33
N GLU A 121 -13.15 -5.34 5.66
CA GLU A 121 -14.21 -6.03 4.90
C GLU A 121 -14.29 -5.55 3.45
N LEU A 122 -14.01 -4.27 3.20
CA LEU A 122 -13.90 -3.71 1.85
C LEU A 122 -12.76 -4.37 1.05
N VAL A 123 -11.61 -4.60 1.69
CA VAL A 123 -10.41 -5.16 1.04
C VAL A 123 -10.52 -6.67 0.84
N PHE A 124 -11.05 -7.36 1.85
CA PHE A 124 -11.15 -8.81 1.89
C PHE A 124 -12.63 -9.21 2.09
N PRO A 125 -13.47 -9.12 1.05
CA PRO A 125 -14.90 -9.41 1.18
C PRO A 125 -15.19 -10.87 1.56
N THR A 126 -14.21 -11.77 1.38
CA THR A 126 -14.25 -13.15 1.84
C THR A 126 -13.08 -13.43 2.79
N MET A 127 -13.11 -12.85 3.99
CA MET A 127 -12.14 -13.19 5.04
C MET A 127 -12.37 -14.59 5.61
N SER A 128 -11.29 -15.34 5.75
CA SER A 128 -11.28 -16.51 6.63
C SER A 128 -11.31 -16.08 8.10
N ASP A 129 -11.59 -17.00 9.02
CA ASP A 129 -11.53 -16.71 10.46
C ASP A 129 -10.14 -16.25 10.91
N SER A 130 -9.08 -16.72 10.24
CA SER A 130 -7.72 -16.27 10.49
C SER A 130 -7.51 -14.82 10.07
N ASP A 131 -8.05 -14.42 8.92
CA ASP A 131 -7.94 -13.05 8.42
C ASP A 131 -8.69 -12.08 9.34
N LYS A 132 -9.86 -12.49 9.85
CA LYS A 132 -10.63 -11.74 10.85
C LYS A 132 -9.86 -11.56 12.16
N GLN A 133 -9.17 -12.60 12.63
CA GLN A 133 -8.35 -12.47 13.84
C GLN A 133 -7.19 -11.49 13.64
N ILE A 134 -6.58 -11.50 12.45
CA ILE A 134 -5.51 -10.56 12.11
C ILE A 134 -6.05 -9.13 12.03
N SER A 135 -7.18 -8.90 11.36
CA SER A 135 -7.80 -7.57 11.26
C SER A 135 -8.21 -7.04 12.63
N THR A 136 -8.90 -7.84 13.45
CA THR A 136 -9.27 -7.46 14.82
C THR A 136 -8.03 -7.18 15.68
N ALA A 137 -6.97 -7.98 15.60
CA ALA A 137 -5.73 -7.73 16.34
C ALA A 137 -5.07 -6.42 15.90
N TYR A 138 -5.07 -6.15 14.60
CA TYR A 138 -4.54 -4.91 14.03
C TYR A 138 -5.35 -3.69 14.48
N CYS A 139 -6.68 -3.72 14.35
CA CYS A 139 -7.57 -2.62 14.76
C CYS A 139 -7.48 -2.36 16.27
N ASN A 140 -7.40 -3.41 17.09
CA ASN A 140 -7.13 -3.27 18.53
C ASN A 140 -5.78 -2.62 18.84
N CYS A 141 -4.75 -2.88 18.02
CA CYS A 141 -3.48 -2.19 18.17
C CYS A 141 -3.59 -0.71 17.78
N ALA A 142 -4.27 -0.41 16.68
CA ALA A 142 -4.34 0.92 16.10
C ALA A 142 -5.20 1.86 16.93
N ASN A 143 -6.35 1.38 17.41
CA ASN A 143 -7.38 2.16 18.11
C ASN A 143 -6.82 3.13 19.18
N PRO A 144 -6.13 2.67 20.24
CA PRO A 144 -5.66 3.59 21.29
C PRO A 144 -4.59 4.59 20.80
N LYS A 145 -3.98 4.37 19.63
CA LYS A 145 -3.03 5.30 19.02
C LYS A 145 -3.75 6.31 18.13
N LEU A 146 -4.72 5.87 17.33
CA LEU A 146 -5.58 6.75 16.54
C LEU A 146 -6.38 7.70 17.44
N ARG A 147 -6.89 7.23 18.57
CA ARG A 147 -7.56 8.09 19.56
C ARG A 147 -6.69 9.23 20.07
N LYS A 148 -5.40 8.99 20.28
CA LYS A 148 -4.47 10.07 20.65
C LYS A 148 -4.29 11.08 19.52
N ILE A 149 -4.32 10.63 18.28
CA ILE A 149 -4.28 11.52 17.11
C ILE A 149 -5.56 12.37 17.07
N LEU A 150 -6.74 11.75 17.26
CA LEU A 150 -8.04 12.46 17.33
C LEU A 150 -8.03 13.58 18.38
N GLU A 151 -7.51 13.30 19.58
CA GLU A 151 -7.39 14.28 20.67
C GLU A 151 -6.51 15.49 20.34
N MET A 152 -5.62 15.37 19.34
CA MET A 152 -4.68 16.41 18.93
C MET A 152 -4.96 16.97 17.52
N ALA A 153 -5.97 16.44 16.82
CA ALA A 153 -6.19 16.69 15.39
C ALA A 153 -6.33 18.19 15.07
N ASP A 154 -7.07 18.94 15.89
CA ASP A 154 -7.27 20.39 15.72
C ASP A 154 -5.98 21.23 15.81
N THR A 155 -4.91 20.65 16.34
CA THR A 155 -3.60 21.31 16.51
C THR A 155 -2.57 20.89 15.48
N MET A 156 -2.91 19.91 14.63
CA MET A 156 -2.01 19.35 13.64
C MET A 156 -2.26 19.98 12.26
N THR A 157 -1.20 20.01 11.45
CA THR A 157 -1.38 20.21 10.02
C THR A 157 -1.89 18.91 9.38
N GLU A 158 -2.53 19.00 8.22
CA GLU A 158 -2.95 17.83 7.43
C GLU A 158 -1.79 16.86 7.14
N SER A 159 -0.58 17.41 6.91
CA SER A 159 0.62 16.61 6.70
C SER A 159 1.07 15.87 7.97
N ASP A 160 1.01 16.52 9.14
CA ASP A 160 1.39 15.90 10.41
C ASP A 160 0.37 14.83 10.82
N TYR A 161 -0.91 15.11 10.60
CA TYR A 161 -2.00 14.18 10.82
C TYR A 161 -1.83 12.90 10.00
N THR A 162 -1.65 13.05 8.69
CA THR A 162 -1.39 11.93 7.76
C THR A 162 -0.14 11.16 8.15
N LYS A 163 0.94 11.86 8.54
CA LYS A 163 2.19 11.24 8.98
C LYS A 163 1.98 10.39 10.22
N HIS A 164 1.28 10.89 11.24
CA HIS A 164 1.03 10.13 12.46
C HIS A 164 0.15 8.90 12.22
N ILE A 165 -0.85 8.99 11.34
CA ILE A 165 -1.63 7.82 10.93
C ILE A 165 -0.72 6.76 10.29
N ASN A 166 0.18 7.18 9.40
CA ASN A 166 1.14 6.27 8.76
C ASN A 166 2.13 5.63 9.74
N GLU A 167 2.55 6.36 10.77
CA GLU A 167 3.38 5.83 11.87
C GLU A 167 2.62 4.78 12.68
N VAL A 168 1.33 4.99 12.96
CA VAL A 168 0.47 3.99 13.61
C VAL A 168 0.32 2.75 12.73
N ALA A 169 0.07 2.93 11.44
CA ALA A 169 -0.07 1.85 10.48
C ALA A 169 1.18 0.95 10.46
N ALA A 170 2.36 1.55 10.35
CA ALA A 170 3.63 0.83 10.35
C ALA A 170 3.89 0.11 11.69
N ALA A 171 3.61 0.77 12.83
CA ALA A 171 3.84 0.21 14.15
C ALA A 171 2.91 -0.99 14.45
N CYS A 172 1.63 -0.88 14.12
CA CYS A 172 0.66 -1.94 14.38
C CYS A 172 0.77 -3.12 13.42
N PHE A 173 1.32 -2.88 12.24
CA PHE A 173 1.65 -3.95 11.31
C PHE A 173 2.85 -4.80 11.80
N SER A 174 3.87 -4.18 12.39
CA SER A 174 5.04 -4.90 12.93
C SER A 174 4.77 -5.81 14.14
N GLY A 175 3.56 -5.74 14.72
CA GLY A 175 3.13 -6.54 15.87
C GLY A 175 2.41 -7.85 15.54
N THR A 176 2.14 -8.12 14.25
CA THR A 176 1.45 -9.34 13.79
C THR A 176 2.41 -10.45 13.33
N GLU A 177 3.72 -10.18 13.25
CA GLU A 177 4.74 -11.20 13.03
C GLU A 177 5.25 -11.75 14.38
N ASN A 178 4.83 -12.97 14.72
CA ASN A 178 5.39 -13.86 15.76
C ASN A 178 5.47 -13.35 17.22
N LYS A 179 4.50 -13.77 18.05
CA LYS A 179 4.68 -14.02 19.50
C LYS A 179 5.37 -15.37 19.79
N ASP A 180 6.33 -15.78 18.95
CA ASP A 180 7.24 -16.90 19.25
C ASP A 180 8.64 -16.38 19.56
N GLN A 181 8.74 -15.57 20.63
CA GLN A 181 9.94 -15.49 21.46
C GLN A 181 9.55 -15.49 22.93
N ASN A 182 8.96 -16.61 23.36
CA ASN A 182 9.03 -17.00 24.76
C ASN A 182 10.30 -17.84 24.96
N THR A 183 11.45 -17.18 25.13
CA THR A 183 12.67 -17.85 25.59
C THR A 183 13.08 -17.25 26.93
N SER A 184 12.50 -17.82 27.98
CA SER A 184 13.18 -18.22 29.22
C SER A 184 14.24 -17.24 29.76
N THR A 185 13.80 -16.34 30.65
CA THR A 185 14.68 -15.82 31.70
C THR A 185 14.32 -16.52 33.01
N LYS A 186 14.85 -17.73 33.21
CA LYS A 186 14.99 -18.30 34.56
C LYS A 186 16.31 -17.80 35.14
N PRO A 187 16.31 -17.04 36.25
CA PRO A 187 17.56 -16.64 36.88
C PRO A 187 18.26 -17.87 37.44
N ALA A 188 19.54 -18.02 37.10
CA ALA A 188 20.45 -18.94 37.74
C ALA A 188 20.61 -18.55 39.22
N GLN A 189 20.29 -19.47 40.12
CA GLN A 189 20.85 -19.49 41.47
C GLN A 189 21.57 -20.83 41.66
N THR A 190 22.90 -20.72 41.62
CA THR A 190 23.86 -21.68 42.15
C THR A 190 23.97 -21.47 43.66
N ASN A 191 23.97 -22.56 44.44
CA ASN A 191 24.74 -22.82 45.67
C ASN A 191 24.20 -24.12 46.28
N GLU A 192 24.96 -25.21 46.19
CA GLU A 192 25.92 -25.73 47.18
C GLU A 192 25.28 -26.52 48.35
N THR A 193 25.49 -27.84 48.28
CA THR A 193 25.99 -28.75 49.33
C THR A 193 25.13 -29.10 50.57
N GLN A 194 25.01 -30.42 50.79
CA GLN A 194 24.96 -31.24 52.04
C GLN A 194 23.77 -32.22 52.03
N ASN A 195 23.97 -33.52 51.79
CA ASN A 195 24.42 -34.59 52.69
C ASN A 195 23.33 -35.10 53.66
N VAL A 196 23.36 -36.42 53.91
CA VAL A 196 22.74 -37.20 55.01
C VAL A 196 21.39 -37.91 54.73
N LEU A 197 21.51 -39.24 54.51
CA LEU A 197 20.87 -40.36 55.23
C LEU A 197 19.40 -40.22 55.69
N GLN A 198 18.51 -41.07 55.16
CA GLN A 198 17.93 -42.25 55.83
C GLN A 198 17.02 -43.03 54.89
#